data_AF-A0A6B2X015-F1
#
_entry.id   AF-A0A6B2X015-F1
#
_cell.length_a   1.000
_cell.length_b   1.000
_cell.length_c   1.000
_cell.angle_alpha   90.00
_cell.angle_beta   90.00
_cell.angle_gamma   90.00
#
_symmetry.space_group_name_H-M   'P 1'
#
loop_
_entity.id
_entity.type
_entity.pdbx_description
1 polymer ?
#
loop_
_entity_poly.entity_id
_entity_poly.type
_entity_poly.pdbx_seq_one_letter_code
_entity_poly.pdbx_strand_id
1 'polypeptide(L)'
;MRVYLSSTVSDLKEFRTAVLAALRRLPLDVVAMEDYAAFDERPLEKCLADVESCDLYIGLFAFRYGFVPEVGPHNPDGRSITELEYRKAGTAARKRLVFLVKDGARWDTNHIDAVTHPGEPPALGIRRLREELMKEHGVGWFANPDQLAAEVMAAVAGDLRLPAGAADPPRSVAEPPHPRRLTRDLHLLHAPRDQETAARLATAVRGLWSVTTSSTDLLTSTPQEMLTLDRAVTAARTVALLLSPSLMTVLGENPERTRRILDLARARTAHPLLGITVPGSDPAVAPDATRWGITEVIAESAAHPLPNRLHAVLSRAVGLQRPDHEIGLPVVIVTMTDGEAECLLGETPPGQVADIVQGFGLSTESVRARYDTSRTDWRPFGAESRTITEVLDTAVAGVNDPDLLLRGRKIRLQPYLFDDLLSYDPAHSLLFRDIARNGCLVVADELSLLHPDLEAAFLASPLNDGAQVSLITLSPGDPATGTPHELIRDVLAERLHHAHHRFGDVLDPLCEMNVAGRLHLDRWLHASLPQTLDAYRNARPSVDKARRLEAELGTRPTVSMARLITEGGGT
;
A
#
# COMPACT_ATOMS: atom_id res chain seq x y z
N MET A 1 26.23 -0.71 22.20
CA MET A 1 25.10 -0.97 23.10
C MET A 1 25.25 -2.38 23.61
N ARG A 2 25.41 -2.56 24.92
CA ARG A 2 25.57 -3.84 25.59
C ARG A 2 24.22 -4.38 26.03
N VAL A 3 23.87 -5.60 25.59
CA VAL A 3 22.56 -6.21 25.81
C VAL A 3 22.74 -7.46 26.67
N TYR A 4 22.01 -7.55 27.77
CA TYR A 4 22.04 -8.72 28.65
C TYR A 4 20.81 -9.60 28.44
N LEU A 5 21.00 -10.88 28.10
CA LEU A 5 19.90 -11.86 27.91
C LEU A 5 19.73 -12.77 29.14
N SER A 6 18.74 -12.43 29.97
CA SER A 6 18.36 -13.19 31.16
C SER A 6 17.20 -14.15 30.87
N SER A 7 17.38 -15.41 31.26
CA SER A 7 16.30 -16.40 31.36
C SER A 7 16.77 -17.65 32.10
N THR A 8 15.86 -18.58 32.39
CA THR A 8 16.22 -19.97 32.67
C THR A 8 16.78 -20.66 31.41
N VAL A 9 17.60 -21.71 31.56
CA VAL A 9 18.26 -22.41 30.43
C VAL A 9 17.47 -23.62 29.96
N SER A 10 17.23 -24.56 30.87
CA SER A 10 16.80 -25.92 30.54
C SER A 10 15.48 -25.99 29.77
N ASP A 11 14.53 -25.11 30.08
CA ASP A 11 13.21 -25.03 29.47
C ASP A 11 13.15 -24.06 28.27
N LEU A 12 14.15 -23.20 28.12
CA LEU A 12 14.18 -22.16 27.08
C LEU A 12 15.37 -22.30 26.12
N LYS A 13 16.05 -23.45 26.10
CA LYS A 13 17.27 -23.65 25.31
C LYS A 13 17.12 -23.30 23.83
N GLU A 14 16.06 -23.78 23.18
CA GLU A 14 15.79 -23.51 21.76
C GLU A 14 15.41 -22.05 21.51
N PHE A 15 14.63 -21.47 22.42
CA PHE A 15 14.20 -20.07 22.41
C PHE A 15 15.40 -19.12 22.54
N ARG A 16 16.29 -19.38 23.50
CA ARG A 16 17.54 -18.63 23.69
C ARG A 16 18.43 -18.72 22.46
N THR A 17 18.55 -19.90 21.86
CA THR A 17 19.35 -20.10 20.64
C THR A 17 18.86 -19.23 19.50
N ALA A 18 17.55 -19.20 19.25
CA ALA A 18 16.94 -18.37 18.21
C ALA A 18 17.14 -16.87 18.47
N VAL A 19 16.93 -16.43 19.72
CA VAL A 19 17.13 -15.02 20.12
C VAL A 19 18.59 -14.59 19.99
N LEU A 20 19.53 -15.38 20.48
CA LEU A 20 20.96 -15.08 20.37
C LEU A 20 21.40 -15.03 18.91
N ALA A 21 20.95 -15.96 18.08
CA ALA A 21 21.24 -15.96 16.65
C ALA A 21 20.71 -14.69 15.96
N ALA A 22 19.54 -14.19 16.37
CA ALA A 22 18.97 -12.96 15.83
C ALA A 22 19.72 -11.71 16.32
N LEU A 23 19.95 -11.58 17.63
CA LEU A 23 20.63 -10.42 18.24
C LEU A 23 22.08 -10.27 17.75
N ARG A 24 22.81 -11.37 17.58
CA ARG A 24 24.21 -11.36 17.10
C ARG A 24 24.36 -10.94 15.63
N ARG A 25 23.26 -10.84 14.88
CA ARG A 25 23.27 -10.28 13.50
C ARG A 25 23.24 -8.75 13.51
N LEU A 26 23.03 -8.14 14.67
CA LEU A 26 23.05 -6.69 14.87
C LEU A 26 24.41 -6.26 15.45
N PRO A 27 24.80 -4.98 15.29
CA PRO A 27 26.03 -4.44 15.89
C PRO A 27 25.85 -4.21 17.41
N LEU A 28 25.55 -5.28 18.14
CA LEU A 28 25.27 -5.31 19.58
C LEU A 28 26.36 -6.12 20.30
N ASP A 29 26.74 -5.66 21.48
CA ASP A 29 27.55 -6.45 22.40
C ASP A 29 26.59 -7.29 23.26
N VAL A 30 26.34 -8.53 22.85
CA VAL A 30 25.36 -9.41 23.49
C VAL A 30 26.05 -10.25 24.56
N VAL A 31 25.61 -10.09 25.81
CA VAL A 31 26.05 -10.86 26.97
C VAL A 31 25.00 -11.91 27.30
N ALA A 32 25.43 -13.17 27.29
CA ALA A 32 24.63 -14.29 27.72
C ALA A 32 25.51 -15.32 28.42
N MET A 33 24.91 -16.12 29.31
CA MET A 33 25.66 -17.06 30.13
C MET A 33 26.40 -18.15 29.32
N GLU A 34 25.95 -18.44 28.09
CA GLU A 34 26.59 -19.36 27.15
C GLU A 34 27.97 -18.89 26.69
N ASP A 35 28.24 -17.58 26.80
CA ASP A 35 29.49 -16.96 26.37
C ASP A 35 30.48 -16.78 27.53
N TYR A 36 30.13 -17.21 28.75
CA TYR A 36 31.02 -17.11 29.91
C TYR A 36 32.16 -18.14 29.81
N ALA A 37 33.39 -17.65 29.69
CA ALA A 37 34.61 -18.42 29.99
C ALA A 37 34.75 -18.66 31.51
N ALA A 38 35.67 -19.53 31.94
CA ALA A 38 35.94 -19.75 33.37
C ALA A 38 36.31 -18.44 34.09
N PHE A 39 35.76 -18.22 35.29
CA PHE A 39 35.99 -17.02 36.10
C PHE A 39 36.08 -17.37 37.60
N ASP A 40 36.80 -16.54 38.37
CA ASP A 40 37.07 -16.78 39.80
C ASP A 40 36.00 -16.16 40.73
N GLU A 41 35.15 -15.23 40.23
CA GLU A 41 34.05 -14.65 41.01
C GLU A 41 32.90 -15.66 41.24
N ARG A 42 32.04 -15.38 42.24
CA ARG A 42 30.83 -16.19 42.44
C ARG A 42 29.85 -15.97 41.28
N PRO A 43 29.22 -17.04 40.73
CA PRO A 43 28.33 -16.92 39.55
C PRO A 43 27.22 -15.87 39.67
N LEU A 44 26.63 -15.72 40.86
CA LEU A 44 25.60 -14.71 41.11
C LEU A 44 26.15 -13.28 41.01
N GLU A 45 27.31 -13.02 41.61
CA GLU A 45 27.90 -11.68 41.66
C GLU A 45 28.28 -11.20 40.25
N LYS A 46 28.81 -12.11 39.42
CA LYS A 46 29.11 -11.83 38.02
C LYS A 46 27.86 -11.48 37.21
N CYS A 47 26.80 -12.29 37.28
CA CYS A 47 25.54 -12.01 36.59
C CYS A 47 24.97 -10.63 36.97
N LEU A 48 25.01 -10.27 38.26
CA LEU A 48 24.51 -8.98 38.73
C LEU A 48 25.38 -7.81 38.24
N ALA A 49 26.69 -7.97 38.17
CA ALA A 49 27.60 -6.98 37.61
C ALA A 49 27.40 -6.79 36.10
N ASP A 50 27.21 -7.89 35.36
CA ASP A 50 26.94 -7.83 33.92
C ASP A 50 25.61 -7.15 33.62
N VAL A 51 24.54 -7.46 34.39
CA VAL A 51 23.27 -6.73 34.33
C VAL A 51 23.44 -5.26 34.66
N GLU A 52 24.20 -4.93 35.70
CA GLU A 52 24.46 -3.54 36.07
C GLU A 52 25.18 -2.77 34.96
N SER A 53 26.05 -3.43 34.22
CA SER A 53 26.86 -2.83 33.16
C SER A 53 26.19 -2.80 31.77
N CYS A 54 25.02 -3.41 31.59
CA CYS A 54 24.33 -3.42 30.30
C CYS A 54 23.57 -2.10 30.04
N ASP A 55 23.32 -1.80 28.77
CA ASP A 55 22.45 -0.70 28.34
C ASP A 55 20.98 -1.17 28.26
N LEU A 56 20.77 -2.45 27.94
CA LEU A 56 19.47 -3.06 27.71
C LEU A 56 19.40 -4.46 28.32
N TYR A 57 18.42 -4.66 29.20
CA TYR A 57 18.08 -5.96 29.77
C TYR A 57 16.94 -6.60 28.98
N ILE A 58 17.13 -7.86 28.58
CA ILE A 58 16.09 -8.69 27.96
C ILE A 58 15.81 -9.86 28.89
N GLY A 59 14.58 -9.94 29.41
CA GLY A 59 14.13 -11.03 30.28
C GLY A 59 13.13 -11.94 29.58
N LEU A 60 13.46 -13.23 29.47
CA LEU A 60 12.56 -14.26 28.93
C LEU A 60 12.02 -15.11 30.07
N PHE A 61 10.69 -15.20 30.19
CA PHE A 61 10.01 -15.86 31.29
C PHE A 61 8.98 -16.89 30.80
N ALA A 62 9.25 -18.16 31.07
CA ALA A 62 8.31 -19.25 30.85
C ALA A 62 7.61 -19.62 32.18
N PHE A 63 7.49 -20.91 32.48
CA PHE A 63 6.77 -21.43 33.64
C PHE A 63 7.67 -22.01 34.74
N ARG A 64 8.99 -21.80 34.64
CA ARG A 64 9.96 -22.15 35.69
C ARG A 64 10.49 -20.91 36.39
N TYR A 65 10.66 -21.01 37.70
CA TYR A 65 11.25 -19.94 38.52
C TYR A 65 12.77 -19.90 38.39
N GLY A 66 13.38 -21.07 38.15
CA GLY A 66 14.83 -21.22 38.03
C GLY A 66 15.54 -21.48 39.36
N PHE A 67 16.86 -21.45 39.32
CA PHE A 67 17.70 -21.73 40.48
C PHE A 67 17.65 -20.59 41.51
N VAL A 68 17.49 -20.94 42.78
CA VAL A 68 17.49 -20.02 43.93
C VAL A 68 18.84 -20.17 44.66
N PRO A 69 19.73 -19.17 44.59
CA PRO A 69 20.97 -19.17 45.37
C PRO A 69 20.69 -19.15 46.87
N GLU A 70 21.65 -19.63 47.68
CA GLU A 70 21.55 -19.61 49.13
C GLU A 70 21.24 -18.22 49.69
N VAL A 71 20.49 -18.18 50.78
CA VAL A 71 20.16 -16.94 51.47
C VAL A 71 21.44 -16.33 52.02
N GLY A 72 21.68 -15.07 51.66
CA GLY A 72 22.89 -14.35 52.04
C GLY A 72 22.76 -12.86 51.74
N PRO A 73 23.85 -12.08 51.89
CA PRO A 73 23.81 -10.62 51.74
C PRO A 73 23.25 -10.14 50.38
N HIS A 74 23.40 -10.95 49.33
CA HIS A 74 22.96 -10.63 47.96
C HIS A 74 21.64 -11.32 47.56
N ASN A 75 21.06 -12.15 48.43
CA ASN A 75 19.76 -12.79 48.23
C ASN A 75 19.01 -13.00 49.57
N PRO A 76 18.70 -11.93 50.33
CA PRO A 76 18.06 -12.06 51.63
C PRO A 76 16.63 -12.63 51.55
N ASP A 77 15.97 -12.44 50.40
CA ASP A 77 14.57 -12.81 50.17
C ASP A 77 14.41 -14.19 49.49
N GLY A 78 15.50 -14.93 49.26
CA GLY A 78 15.45 -16.27 48.65
C GLY A 78 14.85 -16.29 47.24
N ARG A 79 15.21 -15.32 46.39
CA ARG A 79 14.71 -15.19 45.01
C ARG A 79 15.58 -15.96 44.01
N SER A 80 15.01 -16.31 42.87
CA SER A 80 15.77 -16.96 41.80
C SER A 80 16.76 -16.01 41.12
N ILE A 81 17.81 -16.56 40.49
CA ILE A 81 18.81 -15.76 39.76
C ILE A 81 18.14 -14.82 38.75
N THR A 82 17.23 -15.34 37.93
CA THR A 82 16.53 -14.55 36.89
C THR A 82 15.68 -13.43 37.49
N GLU A 83 15.05 -13.66 38.66
CA GLU A 83 14.37 -12.57 39.36
C GLU A 83 15.37 -11.54 39.89
N LEU A 84 16.48 -11.96 40.50
CA LEU A 84 17.52 -11.06 41.01
C LEU A 84 18.11 -10.20 39.88
N GLU A 85 18.36 -10.77 38.70
CA GLU A 85 18.80 -10.04 37.50
C GLU A 85 17.76 -8.99 37.08
N TYR A 86 16.48 -9.34 36.99
CA TYR A 86 15.40 -8.40 36.67
C TYR A 86 15.33 -7.22 37.67
N ARG A 87 15.46 -7.50 38.97
CA ARG A 87 15.47 -6.48 40.01
C ARG A 87 16.69 -5.60 39.91
N LYS A 88 17.87 -6.19 39.72
CA LYS A 88 19.13 -5.46 39.58
C LYS A 88 19.09 -4.50 38.39
N ALA A 89 18.56 -4.95 37.25
CA ALA A 89 18.31 -4.10 36.09
C ALA A 89 17.42 -2.90 36.44
N GLY A 90 16.35 -3.12 37.22
CA GLY A 90 15.47 -2.05 37.71
C GLY A 90 16.18 -1.06 38.64
N THR A 91 16.93 -1.55 39.62
CA THR A 91 17.68 -0.71 40.57
C THR A 91 18.80 0.10 39.90
N ALA A 92 19.42 -0.46 38.85
CA ALA A 92 20.43 0.20 38.04
C ALA A 92 19.83 1.06 36.91
N ALA A 93 18.51 1.28 36.91
CA ALA A 93 17.77 2.05 35.91
C ALA A 93 18.02 1.60 34.46
N ARG A 94 18.27 0.30 34.25
CA ARG A 94 18.43 -0.28 32.91
C ARG A 94 17.08 -0.46 32.25
N LYS A 95 17.02 -0.20 30.95
CA LYS A 95 15.81 -0.46 30.18
C LYS A 95 15.55 -1.97 30.17
N ARG A 96 14.31 -2.37 30.44
CA ARG A 96 13.91 -3.78 30.57
C ARG A 96 12.88 -4.11 29.50
N LEU A 97 13.22 -5.06 28.63
CA LEU A 97 12.29 -5.67 27.68
C LEU A 97 11.91 -7.05 28.21
N VAL A 98 10.63 -7.30 28.36
CA VAL A 98 10.11 -8.46 29.08
C VAL A 98 9.23 -9.30 28.15
N PHE A 99 9.58 -10.58 28.01
CA PHE A 99 8.89 -11.52 27.13
C PHE A 99 8.37 -12.71 27.93
N LEU A 100 7.09 -13.02 27.78
CA LEU A 100 6.45 -14.14 28.49
C LEU A 100 5.87 -15.17 27.52
N VAL A 101 5.99 -16.44 27.89
CA VAL A 101 5.22 -17.50 27.22
C VAL A 101 3.74 -17.25 27.42
N LYS A 102 2.94 -17.36 26.34
CA LYS A 102 1.48 -17.21 26.38
C LYS A 102 0.83 -18.31 27.23
N ASP A 103 -0.13 -17.94 28.06
CA ASP A 103 -0.92 -18.92 28.81
C ASP A 103 -1.69 -19.83 27.84
N GLY A 104 -1.62 -21.13 28.06
CA GLY A 104 -2.20 -22.15 27.18
C GLY A 104 -1.32 -22.57 25.99
N ALA A 105 -0.10 -22.06 25.87
CA ALA A 105 0.88 -22.60 24.92
C ALA A 105 1.22 -24.06 25.23
N ARG A 106 1.51 -24.86 24.19
CA ARG A 106 2.03 -26.22 24.38
C ARG A 106 3.42 -26.14 25.00
N TRP A 107 3.57 -26.64 26.21
CA TRP A 107 4.83 -26.63 26.96
C TRP A 107 5.06 -27.99 27.62
N ASP A 108 6.32 -28.39 27.73
CA ASP A 108 6.66 -29.65 28.42
C ASP A 108 6.26 -29.52 29.90
N THR A 109 5.45 -30.45 30.39
CA THR A 109 4.97 -30.46 31.77
C THR A 109 6.09 -30.62 32.78
N ASN A 110 7.23 -31.23 32.39
CA ASN A 110 8.43 -31.32 33.23
C ASN A 110 9.12 -29.96 33.43
N HIS A 111 8.72 -28.96 32.65
CA HIS A 111 9.24 -27.60 32.69
C HIS A 111 8.21 -26.58 33.19
N ILE A 112 7.24 -27.03 33.98
CA ILE A 112 6.24 -26.18 34.62
C ILE A 112 6.35 -26.42 36.13
N ASP A 113 6.89 -25.45 36.87
CA ASP A 113 7.13 -25.63 38.31
C ASP A 113 5.81 -25.84 39.08
N ALA A 114 4.70 -25.26 38.61
CA ALA A 114 3.37 -25.51 39.18
C ALA A 114 2.88 -26.97 39.02
N VAL A 115 3.46 -27.73 38.07
CA VAL A 115 3.14 -29.14 37.83
C VAL A 115 4.16 -30.06 38.52
N THR A 116 5.46 -29.75 38.42
CA THR A 116 6.52 -30.58 39.00
C THR A 116 6.69 -30.38 40.51
N HIS A 117 6.38 -29.20 41.03
CA HIS A 117 6.54 -28.81 42.44
C HIS A 117 5.31 -28.05 42.96
N PRO A 118 4.11 -28.68 42.94
CA PRO A 118 2.87 -27.99 43.25
C PRO A 118 2.85 -27.46 44.69
N GLY A 119 2.64 -26.15 44.85
CA GLY A 119 2.56 -25.49 46.16
C GLY A 119 3.90 -25.22 46.83
N GLU A 120 5.00 -25.61 46.21
CA GLU A 120 6.35 -25.31 46.71
C GLU A 120 6.79 -23.88 46.34
N PRO A 121 7.82 -23.32 47.03
CA PRO A 121 8.30 -21.97 46.78
C PRO A 121 8.59 -21.62 45.31
N PRO A 122 9.18 -22.50 44.47
CA PRO A 122 9.40 -22.19 43.05
C PRO A 122 8.10 -21.96 42.26
N ALA A 123 7.09 -22.82 42.45
CA ALA A 123 5.79 -22.70 41.77
C ALA A 123 5.06 -21.41 42.12
N LEU A 124 5.12 -21.01 43.40
CA LEU A 124 4.56 -19.75 43.87
C LEU A 124 5.39 -18.55 43.38
N GLY A 125 6.72 -18.69 43.36
CA GLY A 125 7.67 -17.67 42.91
C GLY A 125 7.46 -17.28 41.45
N ILE A 126 7.41 -18.25 40.53
CA ILE A 126 7.19 -17.95 39.11
C ILE A 126 5.81 -17.36 38.83
N ARG A 127 4.78 -17.84 39.54
CA ARG A 127 3.43 -17.27 39.42
C ARG A 127 3.41 -15.81 39.83
N ARG A 128 3.95 -15.50 41.02
CA ARG A 128 4.07 -14.13 41.53
C ARG A 128 4.83 -13.23 40.55
N LEU A 129 6.00 -13.71 40.09
CA LEU A 129 6.85 -12.94 39.20
C LEU A 129 6.15 -12.64 37.86
N ARG A 130 5.50 -13.63 37.25
CA ARG A 130 4.75 -13.44 36.00
C ARG A 130 3.61 -12.44 36.16
N GLU A 131 2.82 -12.55 37.23
CA GLU A 131 1.72 -11.62 37.52
C GLU A 131 2.21 -10.18 37.71
N GLU A 132 3.36 -10.01 38.34
CA GLU A 132 3.99 -8.70 38.54
C GLU A 132 4.52 -8.12 37.22
N LEU A 133 5.24 -8.92 36.43
CA LEU A 133 5.77 -8.49 35.13
C LEU A 133 4.66 -8.03 34.17
N MET A 134 3.51 -8.71 34.18
CA MET A 134 2.34 -8.32 33.37
C MET A 134 1.69 -7.01 33.84
N LYS A 135 1.82 -6.65 35.12
CA LYS A 135 1.30 -5.39 35.67
C LYS A 135 2.26 -4.22 35.41
N GLU A 136 3.56 -4.47 35.46
CA GLU A 136 4.58 -3.42 35.38
C GLU A 136 5.04 -3.09 33.95
N HIS A 137 4.90 -4.02 32.98
CA HIS A 137 5.46 -3.88 31.64
C HIS A 137 4.47 -4.15 30.51
N GLY A 138 4.73 -3.54 29.35
CA GLY A 138 4.21 -4.03 28.07
C GLY A 138 4.93 -5.31 27.68
N VAL A 139 4.27 -6.46 27.88
CA VAL A 139 4.87 -7.78 27.68
C VAL A 139 4.83 -8.20 26.21
N GLY A 140 5.96 -8.66 25.68
CA GLY A 140 6.02 -9.38 24.41
C GLY A 140 5.64 -10.85 24.61
N TRP A 141 4.69 -11.36 23.83
CA TRP A 141 4.17 -12.72 24.01
C TRP A 141 4.76 -13.69 23.00
N PHE A 142 5.13 -14.89 23.44
CA PHE A 142 5.64 -15.93 22.54
C PHE A 142 5.10 -17.32 22.86
N ALA A 143 5.09 -18.20 21.84
CA ALA A 143 4.74 -19.61 21.99
C ALA A 143 5.75 -20.55 21.32
N ASN A 144 6.61 -20.04 20.43
CA ASN A 144 7.65 -20.80 19.75
C ASN A 144 8.93 -19.96 19.55
N PRO A 145 10.09 -20.57 19.22
CA PRO A 145 11.37 -19.87 19.11
C PRO A 145 11.41 -18.76 18.03
N ASP A 146 10.84 -19.00 16.85
CA ASP A 146 10.88 -18.04 15.73
C ASP A 146 10.06 -16.79 16.05
N GLN A 147 8.87 -16.99 16.64
CA GLN A 147 8.04 -15.90 17.13
C GLN A 147 8.78 -15.07 18.18
N LEU A 148 9.43 -15.72 19.15
CA LEU A 148 10.19 -15.00 20.17
C LEU A 148 11.33 -14.18 19.54
N ALA A 149 12.09 -14.76 18.61
CA ALA A 149 13.18 -14.07 17.96
C ALA A 149 12.68 -12.82 17.20
N ALA A 150 11.56 -12.92 16.49
CA ALA A 150 10.95 -11.78 15.79
C ALA A 150 10.50 -10.66 16.76
N GLU A 151 9.82 -11.03 17.85
CA GLU A 151 9.36 -10.08 18.88
C GLU A 151 10.53 -9.36 19.57
N VAL A 152 11.59 -10.10 19.91
CA VAL A 152 12.81 -9.53 20.49
C VAL A 152 13.50 -8.58 19.52
N MET A 153 13.63 -8.96 18.24
CA MET A 153 14.25 -8.11 17.22
C MET A 153 13.47 -6.81 16.99
N ALA A 154 12.14 -6.88 16.95
CA ALA A 154 11.29 -5.71 16.81
C ALA A 154 11.46 -4.75 17.99
N ALA A 155 11.49 -5.27 19.23
CA ALA A 155 11.65 -4.47 20.43
C ALA A 155 13.05 -3.82 20.51
N VAL A 156 14.11 -4.57 20.22
CA VAL A 156 15.49 -4.07 20.25
C VAL A 156 15.78 -3.07 19.13
N ALA A 157 15.14 -3.21 17.96
CA ALA A 157 15.25 -2.24 16.87
C ALA A 157 14.73 -0.84 17.26
N GLY A 158 13.77 -0.76 18.16
CA GLY A 158 13.31 0.51 18.75
C GLY A 158 14.39 1.20 19.58
N ASP A 159 15.24 0.43 20.25
CA ASP A 159 16.26 0.90 21.21
C ASP A 159 17.62 1.17 20.58
N LEU A 160 17.90 0.57 19.43
CA LEU A 160 19.08 0.88 18.61
C LEU A 160 19.10 2.33 18.07
N ARG A 161 18.03 3.11 18.28
CA ARG A 161 17.97 4.52 17.92
C ARG A 161 18.58 5.44 19.01
N LEU A 162 19.92 5.48 19.02
CA LEU A 162 20.87 6.58 19.37
C LEU A 162 21.26 6.87 20.85
N PRO A 163 22.52 7.27 21.13
CA PRO A 163 22.86 8.19 22.22
C PRO A 163 22.58 9.65 21.85
N ALA A 164 22.00 10.39 22.79
CA ALA A 164 21.74 11.82 22.74
C ALA A 164 23.04 12.65 22.84
N GLY A 165 23.32 13.53 21.88
CA GLY A 165 24.31 14.61 22.04
C GLY A 165 25.35 14.78 20.92
N ALA A 166 25.52 13.82 20.01
CA ALA A 166 26.14 14.10 18.73
C ALA A 166 25.04 14.62 17.79
N ALA A 167 25.37 15.63 16.97
CA ALA A 167 24.47 16.29 16.02
C ALA A 167 23.36 15.36 15.52
N ASP A 168 22.12 15.86 15.51
CA ASP A 168 20.95 15.19 14.94
C ASP A 168 21.42 14.21 13.87
N PRO A 169 21.09 12.90 13.96
CA PRO A 169 21.36 12.00 12.85
C PRO A 169 20.85 12.75 11.62
N PRO A 170 21.59 12.82 10.49
CA PRO A 170 21.05 13.47 9.32
C PRO A 170 19.67 12.85 9.17
N ARG A 171 18.62 13.68 9.36
CA ARG A 171 17.21 13.26 9.29
C ARG A 171 17.23 12.21 8.21
N SER A 172 16.95 10.92 8.52
CA SER A 172 16.81 9.92 7.44
C SER A 172 15.91 10.64 6.48
N VAL A 173 16.43 11.09 5.33
CA VAL A 173 15.78 12.18 4.57
C VAL A 173 14.39 11.64 4.39
N ALA A 174 13.41 12.21 5.14
CA ALA A 174 12.16 11.51 5.36
C ALA A 174 11.69 11.24 3.95
N GLU A 175 11.67 9.96 3.55
CA GLU A 175 11.55 9.66 2.12
C GLU A 175 10.33 10.44 1.69
N PRO A 176 10.48 11.42 0.77
CA PRO A 176 9.42 12.39 0.55
C PRO A 176 8.14 11.58 0.33
N PRO A 177 7.05 11.92 1.04
CA PRO A 177 5.86 11.10 1.04
C PRO A 177 5.50 10.80 -0.41
N HIS A 178 5.22 9.53 -0.72
CA HIS A 178 4.95 9.10 -2.09
C HIS A 178 3.97 10.10 -2.74
N PRO A 179 4.23 10.59 -3.95
CA PRO A 179 3.46 11.70 -4.54
C PRO A 179 1.96 11.38 -4.64
N ARG A 180 1.61 10.09 -4.72
CA ARG A 180 0.25 9.56 -4.75
C ARG A 180 -0.24 8.96 -3.42
N ARG A 181 0.40 9.30 -2.29
CA ARG A 181 -0.06 8.87 -0.97
C ARG A 181 -1.42 9.51 -0.67
N LEU A 182 -2.37 8.70 -0.22
CA LEU A 182 -3.66 9.20 0.25
C LEU A 182 -3.47 9.81 1.64
N THR A 183 -3.53 11.14 1.68
CA THR A 183 -3.23 11.96 2.88
C THR A 183 -4.49 12.45 3.59
N ARG A 184 -5.63 12.38 2.91
CA ARG A 184 -6.91 12.93 3.36
C ARG A 184 -7.96 11.83 3.36
N ASP A 185 -8.89 11.91 4.30
CA ASP A 185 -10.00 10.96 4.34
C ASP A 185 -11.15 11.48 3.50
N LEU A 186 -11.43 12.78 3.58
CA LEU A 186 -12.54 13.42 2.89
C LEU A 186 -12.11 14.70 2.19
N HIS A 187 -12.49 14.83 0.93
CA HIS A 187 -12.48 16.09 0.20
C HIS A 187 -13.91 16.61 0.02
N LEU A 188 -14.23 17.75 0.65
CA LEU A 188 -15.56 18.34 0.69
C LEU A 188 -15.69 19.49 -0.31
N LEU A 189 -16.47 19.27 -1.35
CA LEU A 189 -16.83 20.26 -2.35
C LEU A 189 -18.03 21.07 -1.86
N HIS A 190 -17.99 22.39 -2.00
CA HIS A 190 -19.08 23.27 -1.58
C HIS A 190 -19.18 24.50 -2.49
N ALA A 191 -20.29 25.24 -2.42
CA ALA A 191 -20.37 26.54 -3.10
C ALA A 191 -19.54 27.59 -2.36
N PRO A 192 -19.05 28.64 -3.03
CA PRO A 192 -18.31 29.74 -2.38
C PRO A 192 -19.05 30.36 -1.19
N ARG A 193 -20.39 30.46 -1.26
CA ARG A 193 -21.23 31.00 -0.18
C ARG A 193 -21.26 30.14 1.09
N ASP A 194 -20.96 28.85 0.98
CA ASP A 194 -21.04 27.90 2.10
C ASP A 194 -19.69 27.66 2.79
N GLN A 195 -18.68 28.47 2.49
CA GLN A 195 -17.31 28.29 2.97
C GLN A 195 -17.21 28.24 4.51
N GLU A 196 -17.95 29.08 5.22
CA GLU A 196 -17.95 29.08 6.69
C GLU A 196 -18.56 27.78 7.25
N THR A 197 -19.68 27.33 6.68
CA THR A 197 -20.34 26.08 7.05
C THR A 197 -19.43 24.87 6.82
N ALA A 198 -18.77 24.81 5.65
CA ALA A 198 -17.82 23.76 5.32
C ALA A 198 -16.63 23.76 6.30
N ALA A 199 -16.08 24.93 6.63
CA ALA A 199 -14.97 25.05 7.57
C ALA A 199 -15.36 24.63 9.00
N ARG A 200 -16.57 24.98 9.45
CA ARG A 200 -17.12 24.53 10.74
C ARG A 200 -17.26 23.01 10.79
N LEU A 201 -17.83 22.40 9.74
CA LEU A 201 -18.00 20.95 9.66
C LEU A 201 -16.64 20.24 9.68
N ALA A 202 -15.69 20.68 8.86
CA ALA A 202 -14.33 20.13 8.82
C ALA A 202 -13.62 20.25 10.19
N THR A 203 -13.82 21.36 10.91
CA THR A 203 -13.26 21.57 12.25
C THR A 203 -13.89 20.64 13.28
N ALA A 204 -15.21 20.41 13.21
CA ALA A 204 -15.92 19.54 14.14
C ALA A 204 -15.47 18.07 14.09
N VAL A 205 -14.96 17.61 12.94
CA VAL A 205 -14.52 16.21 12.76
C VAL A 205 -13.00 16.02 12.71
N ARG A 206 -12.22 17.11 12.80
CA ARG A 206 -10.75 17.12 12.66
C ARG A 206 -10.02 16.20 13.63
N GLY A 207 -10.58 15.96 14.82
CA GLY A 207 -9.98 15.09 15.84
C GLY A 207 -9.87 13.61 15.42
N LEU A 208 -10.68 13.17 14.45
CA LEU A 208 -10.72 11.78 13.97
C LEU A 208 -10.43 11.68 12.46
N TRP A 209 -10.80 12.70 11.69
CA TRP A 209 -10.80 12.70 10.24
C TRP A 209 -9.99 13.86 9.65
N SER A 210 -9.18 13.55 8.63
CA SER A 210 -8.47 14.52 7.81
C SER A 210 -9.37 15.00 6.68
N VAL A 211 -9.90 16.22 6.80
CA VAL A 211 -10.86 16.80 5.85
C VAL A 211 -10.24 18.01 5.16
N THR A 212 -10.31 18.07 3.83
CA THR A 212 -10.08 19.29 3.06
C THR A 212 -11.38 19.77 2.43
N THR A 213 -11.46 21.07 2.17
CA THR A 213 -12.64 21.70 1.56
C THR A 213 -12.21 22.48 0.33
N SER A 214 -13.05 22.52 -0.71
CA SER A 214 -12.85 23.42 -1.86
C SER A 214 -14.15 24.05 -2.33
N SER A 215 -14.09 25.36 -2.62
CA SER A 215 -15.15 26.14 -3.26
C SER A 215 -14.94 26.38 -4.75
N THR A 216 -13.75 26.07 -5.27
CA THR A 216 -13.34 26.39 -6.65
C THR A 216 -13.34 25.17 -7.56
N ASP A 217 -13.24 23.98 -6.99
CA ASP A 217 -13.03 22.72 -7.72
C ASP A 217 -14.20 22.35 -8.63
N LEU A 218 -15.43 22.77 -8.29
CA LEU A 218 -16.62 22.61 -9.14
C LEU A 218 -16.67 23.61 -10.31
N LEU A 219 -15.84 24.65 -10.26
CA LEU A 219 -15.74 25.72 -11.26
C LEU A 219 -14.57 25.51 -12.22
N THR A 220 -13.80 24.43 -12.03
CA THR A 220 -12.62 24.07 -12.83
C THR A 220 -12.91 24.04 -14.33
N SER A 221 -12.11 24.77 -15.09
CA SER A 221 -12.31 24.97 -16.53
C SER A 221 -11.01 24.91 -17.34
N THR A 222 -9.86 25.16 -16.74
CA THR A 222 -8.56 25.12 -17.42
C THR A 222 -7.85 23.78 -17.19
N PRO A 223 -6.92 23.35 -18.07
CA PRO A 223 -6.12 22.15 -17.85
C PRO A 223 -5.33 22.14 -16.53
N GLN A 224 -4.86 23.32 -16.09
CA GLN A 224 -4.11 23.45 -14.84
C GLN A 224 -5.00 23.31 -13.60
N GLU A 225 -6.19 23.89 -13.65
CA GLU A 225 -7.22 23.69 -12.60
C GLU A 225 -7.65 22.23 -12.56
N MET A 226 -7.79 21.57 -13.72
CA MET A 226 -8.13 20.16 -13.81
C MET A 226 -7.07 19.26 -13.17
N LEU A 227 -5.78 19.54 -13.42
CA LEU A 227 -4.68 18.84 -12.76
C LEU A 227 -4.67 19.09 -11.24
N THR A 228 -5.04 20.29 -10.80
CA THR A 228 -5.12 20.62 -9.37
C THR A 228 -6.25 19.87 -8.69
N LEU A 229 -7.42 19.82 -9.34
CA LEU A 229 -8.58 19.02 -8.92
C LEU A 229 -8.23 17.54 -8.83
N ASP A 230 -7.64 16.95 -9.87
CA ASP A 230 -7.25 15.54 -9.90
C ASP A 230 -6.31 15.20 -8.72
N ARG A 231 -5.33 16.05 -8.43
CA ARG A 231 -4.43 15.90 -7.27
C ARG A 231 -5.14 16.03 -5.92
N ALA A 232 -6.13 16.92 -5.81
CA ALA A 232 -6.92 17.08 -4.59
C ALA A 232 -7.77 15.83 -4.31
N VAL A 233 -8.46 15.34 -5.34
CA VAL A 233 -9.31 14.14 -5.31
C VAL A 233 -8.49 12.88 -5.06
N THR A 234 -7.41 12.66 -5.82
CA THR A 234 -6.59 11.42 -5.72
C THR A 234 -5.84 11.30 -4.39
N ALA A 235 -5.64 12.42 -3.69
CA ALA A 235 -5.07 12.44 -2.35
C ALA A 235 -6.10 12.18 -1.24
N ALA A 236 -7.39 12.10 -1.57
CA ALA A 236 -8.48 11.82 -0.64
C ALA A 236 -9.05 10.41 -0.83
N ARG A 237 -9.53 9.81 0.27
CA ARG A 237 -10.17 8.48 0.23
C ARG A 237 -11.61 8.54 -0.27
N THR A 238 -12.34 9.61 0.04
CA THR A 238 -13.70 9.85 -0.46
C THR A 238 -13.94 11.34 -0.73
N VAL A 239 -14.98 11.63 -1.51
CA VAL A 239 -15.43 12.97 -1.86
C VAL A 239 -16.87 13.16 -1.41
N ALA A 240 -17.16 14.31 -0.82
CA ALA A 240 -18.51 14.72 -0.46
C ALA A 240 -18.86 16.09 -1.01
N LEU A 241 -20.15 16.35 -1.18
CA LEU A 241 -20.71 17.63 -1.57
C LEU A 241 -21.56 18.21 -0.44
N LEU A 242 -21.33 19.47 -0.11
CA LEU A 242 -22.17 20.21 0.85
C LEU A 242 -23.43 20.72 0.15
N LEU A 243 -24.50 19.95 0.24
CA LEU A 243 -25.79 20.21 -0.38
C LEU A 243 -26.48 21.43 0.23
N SER A 244 -26.50 22.52 -0.54
CA SER A 244 -27.17 23.78 -0.25
C SER A 244 -27.87 24.29 -1.51
N PRO A 245 -28.84 25.23 -1.40
CA PRO A 245 -29.41 25.89 -2.58
C PRO A 245 -28.34 26.56 -3.46
N SER A 246 -27.30 27.14 -2.84
CA SER A 246 -26.19 27.77 -3.57
C SER A 246 -25.39 26.75 -4.36
N LEU A 247 -25.14 25.56 -3.79
CA LEU A 247 -24.48 24.47 -4.51
C LEU A 247 -25.34 24.00 -5.68
N MET A 248 -26.65 23.83 -5.50
CA MET A 248 -27.53 23.38 -6.58
C MET A 248 -27.53 24.35 -7.77
N THR A 249 -27.46 25.66 -7.51
CA THR A 249 -27.23 26.67 -8.56
C THR A 249 -25.92 26.43 -9.29
N VAL A 250 -24.80 26.27 -8.57
CA VAL A 250 -23.47 26.01 -9.18
C VAL A 250 -23.47 24.75 -10.04
N LEU A 251 -24.09 23.66 -9.57
CA LEU A 251 -24.19 22.41 -10.33
C LEU A 251 -25.00 22.61 -11.63
N GLY A 252 -26.09 23.38 -11.55
CA GLY A 252 -27.00 23.68 -12.65
C GLY A 252 -26.48 24.68 -13.68
N GLU A 253 -25.53 25.56 -13.33
CA GLU A 253 -24.97 26.58 -14.24
C GLU A 253 -24.29 25.97 -15.47
N ASN A 254 -23.53 24.88 -15.29
CA ASN A 254 -22.92 24.14 -16.39
C ASN A 254 -22.96 22.63 -16.12
N PRO A 255 -24.05 21.96 -16.50
CA PRO A 255 -24.26 20.54 -16.18
C PRO A 255 -23.19 19.62 -16.75
N GLU A 256 -22.66 19.92 -17.93
CA GLU A 256 -21.62 19.11 -18.59
C GLU A 256 -20.30 19.18 -17.84
N ARG A 257 -19.86 20.38 -17.46
CA ARG A 257 -18.66 20.56 -16.61
C ARG A 257 -18.85 19.84 -15.28
N THR A 258 -20.00 20.03 -14.65
CA THR A 258 -20.32 19.41 -13.36
C THR A 258 -20.25 17.89 -13.46
N ARG A 259 -20.91 17.27 -14.47
CA ARG A 259 -20.85 15.82 -14.67
C ARG A 259 -19.41 15.32 -14.80
N ARG A 260 -18.61 15.95 -15.67
CA ARG A 260 -17.19 15.59 -15.82
C ARG A 260 -16.41 15.61 -14.50
N ILE A 261 -16.57 16.67 -13.70
CA ILE A 261 -15.88 16.79 -12.40
C ILE A 261 -16.34 15.70 -11.42
N LEU A 262 -17.65 15.42 -11.37
CA LEU A 262 -18.20 14.41 -10.46
C LEU A 262 -17.86 12.98 -10.92
N ASP A 263 -17.83 12.72 -12.23
CA ASP A 263 -17.40 11.46 -12.82
C ASP A 263 -15.92 11.20 -12.56
N LEU A 264 -15.08 12.23 -12.71
CA LEU A 264 -13.67 12.17 -12.31
C LEU A 264 -13.56 11.83 -10.81
N ALA A 265 -14.29 12.55 -9.94
CA ALA A 265 -14.26 12.31 -8.50
C ALA A 265 -14.68 10.87 -8.13
N ARG A 266 -15.73 10.35 -8.77
CA ARG A 266 -16.19 8.96 -8.61
C ARG A 266 -15.11 7.98 -9.06
N ALA A 267 -14.58 8.16 -10.26
CA ALA A 267 -13.58 7.28 -10.84
C ALA A 267 -12.33 7.19 -9.94
N ARG A 268 -11.77 8.33 -9.52
CA ARG A 268 -10.53 8.36 -8.73
C ARG A 268 -10.69 7.83 -7.30
N THR A 269 -11.88 7.92 -6.71
CA THR A 269 -12.13 7.41 -5.35
C THR A 269 -12.66 6.00 -5.33
N ALA A 270 -13.17 5.45 -6.45
CA ALA A 270 -13.88 4.17 -6.49
C ALA A 270 -14.98 4.04 -5.41
N HIS A 271 -15.52 5.19 -4.97
CA HIS A 271 -16.58 5.28 -4.00
C HIS A 271 -17.71 6.18 -4.53
N PRO A 272 -18.96 5.91 -4.11
CA PRO A 272 -20.04 6.82 -4.38
C PRO A 272 -19.80 8.19 -3.73
N LEU A 273 -20.28 9.24 -4.38
CA LEU A 273 -20.20 10.59 -3.84
C LEU A 273 -21.20 10.75 -2.68
N LEU A 274 -20.72 11.32 -1.58
CA LEU A 274 -21.54 11.59 -0.41
C LEU A 274 -22.18 12.99 -0.52
N GLY A 275 -23.45 13.11 -0.17
CA GLY A 275 -24.13 14.40 -0.02
C GLY A 275 -24.24 14.75 1.46
N ILE A 276 -23.96 15.99 1.85
CA ILE A 276 -24.11 16.47 3.23
C ILE A 276 -25.03 17.69 3.21
N THR A 277 -26.22 17.61 3.81
CA THR A 277 -27.14 18.75 3.85
C THR A 277 -26.70 19.78 4.88
N VAL A 278 -26.82 21.06 4.54
CA VAL A 278 -26.59 22.15 5.50
C VAL A 278 -27.70 22.14 6.58
N PRO A 279 -27.39 22.36 7.87
CA PRO A 279 -28.40 22.52 8.91
C PRO A 279 -29.45 23.59 8.54
N GLY A 280 -30.73 23.21 8.51
CA GLY A 280 -31.84 24.11 8.16
C GLY A 280 -32.15 24.24 6.66
N SER A 281 -31.51 23.46 5.79
CA SER A 281 -31.88 23.38 4.36
C SER A 281 -33.20 22.62 4.14
N ASP A 282 -33.96 23.00 3.13
CA ASP A 282 -35.22 22.36 2.73
C ASP A 282 -35.02 20.85 2.43
N PRO A 283 -35.87 19.94 2.95
CA PRO A 283 -35.84 18.51 2.60
C PRO A 283 -35.96 18.24 1.08
N ALA A 284 -36.41 19.19 0.27
CA ALA A 284 -36.48 19.10 -1.19
C ALA A 284 -35.12 19.13 -1.92
N VAL A 285 -33.98 19.30 -1.24
CA VAL A 285 -32.64 19.27 -1.85
C VAL A 285 -32.14 17.83 -2.15
N ALA A 286 -32.68 16.83 -1.44
CA ALA A 286 -32.25 15.43 -1.58
C ALA A 286 -32.63 14.73 -2.92
N PRO A 287 -33.82 14.97 -3.52
CA PRO A 287 -34.18 14.38 -4.81
C PRO A 287 -33.29 14.84 -5.97
N ASP A 288 -32.94 16.13 -6.04
CA ASP A 288 -32.08 16.68 -7.11
C ASP A 288 -30.63 16.20 -7.05
N ALA A 289 -30.17 15.75 -5.87
CA ALA A 289 -28.82 15.21 -5.68
C ALA A 289 -28.60 13.90 -6.47
N THR A 290 -29.65 13.08 -6.64
CA THR A 290 -29.56 11.80 -7.37
C THR A 290 -29.24 12.00 -8.85
N ARG A 291 -29.70 13.11 -9.46
CA ARG A 291 -29.36 13.50 -10.85
C ARG A 291 -27.86 13.68 -11.06
N TRP A 292 -27.15 14.04 -10.01
CA TRP A 292 -25.69 14.20 -10.00
C TRP A 292 -24.96 12.93 -9.55
N GLY A 293 -25.69 11.82 -9.38
CA GLY A 293 -25.19 10.52 -8.93
C GLY A 293 -24.64 10.53 -7.50
N ILE A 294 -25.25 11.35 -6.65
CA ILE A 294 -25.04 11.34 -5.20
C ILE A 294 -25.99 10.30 -4.63
N THR A 295 -25.44 9.18 -4.15
CA THR A 295 -26.23 8.01 -3.76
C THR A 295 -26.57 7.98 -2.28
N GLU A 296 -25.79 8.67 -1.44
CA GLU A 296 -26.03 8.72 0.00
C GLU A 296 -26.06 10.17 0.49
N VAL A 297 -27.16 10.56 1.13
CA VAL A 297 -27.34 11.91 1.68
C VAL A 297 -27.35 11.88 3.21
N ILE A 298 -26.50 12.70 3.80
CA ILE A 298 -26.28 12.86 5.23
C ILE A 298 -26.97 14.13 5.68
N ALA A 299 -27.98 13.97 6.53
CA ALA A 299 -28.74 15.08 7.09
C ALA A 299 -28.70 15.10 8.62
N GLU A 300 -28.70 16.29 9.20
CA GLU A 300 -28.80 16.42 10.65
C GLU A 300 -30.17 15.92 11.14
N SER A 301 -30.18 15.28 12.31
CA SER A 301 -31.40 14.85 12.99
C SER A 301 -31.34 15.25 14.46
N ALA A 302 -32.48 15.53 15.07
CA ALA A 302 -32.58 15.86 16.49
C ALA A 302 -31.91 14.81 17.41
N ALA A 303 -31.89 13.54 17.00
CA ALA A 303 -31.26 12.45 17.74
C ALA A 303 -29.75 12.29 17.42
N HIS A 304 -29.29 12.78 16.27
CA HIS A 304 -27.93 12.56 15.78
C HIS A 304 -27.37 13.82 15.11
N PRO A 305 -26.49 14.56 15.81
CA PRO A 305 -25.80 15.71 15.26
C PRO A 305 -25.02 15.35 13.99
N LEU A 306 -24.92 16.31 13.07
CA LEU A 306 -24.27 16.11 11.77
C LEU A 306 -22.83 15.54 11.87
N PRO A 307 -21.95 15.97 12.82
CA PRO A 307 -20.61 15.40 12.96
C PRO A 307 -20.61 13.90 13.33
N ASN A 308 -21.56 13.44 14.16
CA ASN A 308 -21.65 12.05 14.57
C ASN A 308 -22.10 11.16 13.41
N ARG A 309 -23.07 11.65 12.62
CA ARG A 309 -23.49 10.97 11.40
C ARG A 309 -22.38 10.91 10.36
N LEU A 310 -21.68 12.01 10.16
CA LEU A 310 -20.53 12.06 9.25
C LEU A 310 -19.45 11.07 9.70
N HIS A 311 -19.15 11.00 11.00
CA HIS A 311 -18.23 10.01 11.54
C HIS A 311 -18.68 8.58 11.27
N ALA A 312 -19.96 8.25 11.43
CA ALA A 312 -20.47 6.91 11.13
C ALA A 312 -20.33 6.54 9.64
N VAL A 313 -20.65 7.47 8.74
CA VAL A 313 -20.50 7.24 7.28
C VAL A 313 -19.04 7.11 6.89
N LEU A 314 -18.16 7.99 7.37
CA LEU A 314 -16.72 7.90 7.10
C LEU A 314 -16.10 6.63 7.70
N SER A 315 -16.53 6.19 8.87
CA SER A 315 -16.09 4.91 9.46
C SER A 315 -16.41 3.73 8.56
N ARG A 316 -17.56 3.74 7.89
CA ARG A 316 -17.97 2.71 6.94
C ARG A 316 -17.28 2.84 5.59
N ALA A 317 -17.21 4.06 5.04
CA ALA A 317 -16.67 4.31 3.70
C ALA A 317 -15.14 4.23 3.64
N VAL A 318 -14.46 4.68 4.70
CA VAL A 318 -13.01 4.84 4.75
C VAL A 318 -12.34 3.79 5.65
N GLY A 319 -13.03 3.32 6.69
CA GLY A 319 -12.48 2.41 7.69
C GLY A 319 -11.70 3.14 8.81
N LEU A 320 -11.72 2.56 10.02
CA LEU A 320 -11.06 3.12 11.21
C LEU A 320 -9.55 2.80 11.29
N GLN A 321 -9.16 1.63 10.74
CA GLN A 321 -7.76 1.19 10.64
C GLN A 321 -7.23 1.58 9.26
N ARG A 322 -6.77 2.83 9.13
CA ARG A 322 -6.16 3.32 7.89
C ARG A 322 -4.73 2.78 7.79
N PRO A 323 -4.34 2.14 6.68
CA PRO A 323 -2.92 1.92 6.44
C PRO A 323 -2.26 3.29 6.35
N ASP A 324 -1.27 3.56 7.19
CA ASP A 324 -0.55 4.84 7.18
C ASP A 324 0.07 5.15 5.79
N HIS A 325 0.19 4.14 4.93
CA HIS A 325 0.88 4.21 3.65
C HIS A 325 0.04 3.64 2.48
N GLU A 326 -1.22 4.06 2.36
CA GLU A 326 -2.03 3.79 1.16
C GLU A 326 -1.58 4.68 -0.01
N ILE A 327 -1.38 4.08 -1.19
CA ILE A 327 -0.90 4.73 -2.41
C ILE A 327 -1.91 4.49 -3.54
N GLY A 328 -2.34 5.57 -4.17
CA GLY A 328 -3.16 5.53 -5.38
C GLY A 328 -2.33 5.11 -6.58
N LEU A 329 -2.77 4.07 -7.28
CA LEU A 329 -2.21 3.58 -8.53
C LEU A 329 -3.13 3.96 -9.69
N PRO A 330 -2.75 4.93 -10.54
CA PRO A 330 -3.44 5.21 -11.79
C PRO A 330 -3.53 3.96 -12.68
N VAL A 331 -4.73 3.62 -13.13
CA VAL A 331 -4.97 2.54 -14.09
C VAL A 331 -5.75 3.06 -15.28
N VAL A 332 -5.29 2.74 -16.49
CA VAL A 332 -6.01 3.01 -17.75
C VAL A 332 -6.32 1.68 -18.43
N ILE A 333 -7.58 1.47 -18.80
CA ILE A 333 -8.00 0.30 -19.59
C ILE A 333 -8.24 0.77 -21.02
N VAL A 334 -7.47 0.23 -21.96
CA VAL A 334 -7.54 0.54 -23.39
C VAL A 334 -8.24 -0.63 -24.08
N THR A 335 -9.55 -0.57 -24.18
CA THR A 335 -10.41 -1.60 -24.78
C THR A 335 -11.62 -0.95 -25.41
N MET A 336 -12.19 -1.52 -26.46
CA MET A 336 -13.44 -1.09 -27.08
C MET A 336 -14.63 -1.18 -26.11
N THR A 337 -15.62 -0.33 -26.33
CA THR A 337 -16.99 -0.56 -25.85
C THR A 337 -17.73 -1.54 -26.77
N ASP A 338 -18.91 -2.01 -26.37
CA ASP A 338 -19.80 -2.81 -27.22
C ASP A 338 -20.14 -2.13 -28.56
N GLY A 339 -20.39 -0.82 -28.55
CA GLY A 339 -20.66 -0.03 -29.75
C GLY A 339 -19.46 0.08 -30.69
N GLU A 340 -18.25 0.27 -30.15
CA GLU A 340 -17.01 0.30 -30.93
C GLU A 340 -16.65 -1.10 -31.47
N ALA A 341 -16.91 -2.14 -30.67
CA ALA A 341 -16.75 -3.52 -31.10
C ALA A 341 -17.71 -3.87 -32.23
N GLU A 342 -18.96 -3.40 -32.20
CA GLU A 342 -19.89 -3.55 -33.33
C GLU A 342 -19.38 -2.85 -34.59
N CYS A 343 -18.78 -1.66 -34.45
CA CYS A 343 -18.20 -0.93 -35.57
C CYS A 343 -17.04 -1.70 -36.24
N LEU A 344 -16.19 -2.36 -35.44
CA LEU A 344 -15.03 -3.10 -35.93
C LEU A 344 -15.36 -4.53 -36.39
N LEU A 345 -16.24 -5.22 -35.67
CA LEU A 345 -16.49 -6.67 -35.77
C LEU A 345 -17.88 -7.06 -36.30
N GLY A 346 -18.69 -6.08 -36.73
CA GLY A 346 -20.06 -6.27 -37.22
C GLY A 346 -20.16 -7.16 -38.48
N GLU A 347 -21.19 -6.96 -39.32
CA GLU A 347 -21.51 -7.90 -40.41
C GLU A 347 -20.36 -8.13 -41.42
N THR A 348 -19.53 -7.11 -41.64
CA THR A 348 -18.37 -7.17 -42.53
C THR A 348 -17.12 -6.60 -41.85
N PRO A 349 -16.38 -7.39 -41.04
CA PRO A 349 -15.14 -6.93 -40.44
C PRO A 349 -14.08 -6.66 -41.54
N PRO A 350 -13.13 -5.73 -41.32
CA PRO A 350 -11.98 -5.56 -42.21
C PRO A 350 -11.26 -6.89 -42.41
N GLY A 351 -10.77 -7.17 -43.63
CA GLY A 351 -10.18 -8.48 -43.97
C GLY A 351 -9.11 -8.95 -42.98
N GLN A 352 -8.21 -8.04 -42.59
CA GLN A 352 -7.16 -8.34 -41.59
C GLN A 352 -7.72 -8.69 -40.21
N VAL A 353 -8.78 -8.01 -39.76
CA VAL A 353 -9.46 -8.30 -38.48
C VAL A 353 -10.17 -9.65 -38.54
N ALA A 354 -10.84 -9.94 -39.66
CA ALA A 354 -11.50 -11.22 -39.91
C ALA A 354 -10.49 -12.38 -39.88
N ASP A 355 -9.36 -12.22 -40.57
CA ASP A 355 -8.28 -13.22 -40.63
C ASP A 355 -7.69 -13.50 -39.24
N ILE A 356 -7.49 -12.46 -38.42
CA ILE A 356 -6.99 -12.59 -37.04
C ILE A 356 -8.01 -13.37 -36.19
N VAL A 357 -9.27 -12.94 -36.17
CA VAL A 357 -10.32 -13.57 -35.35
C VAL A 357 -10.53 -15.03 -35.76
N GLN A 358 -10.66 -15.30 -37.06
CA GLN A 358 -10.79 -16.65 -37.59
C GLN A 358 -9.55 -17.49 -37.32
N GLY A 359 -8.36 -16.89 -37.43
CA GLY A 359 -7.10 -17.55 -37.14
C GLY A 359 -7.06 -18.10 -35.71
N PHE A 360 -7.50 -17.33 -34.73
CA PHE A 360 -7.60 -17.78 -33.34
C PHE A 360 -8.73 -18.80 -33.09
N GLY A 361 -9.49 -19.20 -34.12
CA GLY A 361 -10.61 -20.12 -34.01
C GLY A 361 -11.82 -19.51 -33.30
N LEU A 362 -11.93 -18.17 -33.29
CA LEU A 362 -13.00 -17.44 -32.63
C LEU A 362 -14.06 -17.00 -33.65
N SER A 363 -15.30 -16.81 -33.20
CA SER A 363 -16.34 -16.14 -33.99
C SER A 363 -16.42 -14.66 -33.62
N THR A 364 -16.77 -13.79 -34.58
CA THR A 364 -16.98 -12.35 -34.33
C THR A 364 -18.00 -12.12 -33.22
N GLU A 365 -19.09 -12.90 -33.19
CA GLU A 365 -20.10 -12.87 -32.14
C GLU A 365 -19.53 -13.19 -30.75
N SER A 366 -18.70 -14.23 -30.64
CA SER A 366 -18.08 -14.62 -29.37
C SER A 366 -17.08 -13.59 -28.84
N VAL A 367 -16.44 -12.85 -29.75
CA VAL A 367 -15.48 -11.79 -29.40
C VAL A 367 -16.22 -10.52 -29.01
N ARG A 368 -17.27 -10.14 -29.75
CA ARG A 368 -18.11 -8.99 -29.43
C ARG A 368 -18.75 -9.12 -28.04
N ALA A 369 -19.16 -10.33 -27.67
CA ALA A 369 -19.73 -10.62 -26.34
C ALA A 369 -18.75 -10.42 -25.16
N ARG A 370 -17.47 -10.10 -25.41
CA ARG A 370 -16.48 -9.77 -24.38
C ARG A 370 -16.52 -8.30 -23.96
N TYR A 371 -17.14 -7.44 -24.76
CA TYR A 371 -17.20 -5.99 -24.53
C TYR A 371 -18.59 -5.59 -24.02
N ASP A 372 -18.63 -4.53 -23.22
CA ASP A 372 -19.85 -3.96 -22.65
C ASP A 372 -19.84 -2.45 -22.88
N THR A 373 -20.89 -1.77 -22.41
CA THR A 373 -21.04 -0.32 -22.41
C THR A 373 -19.89 0.40 -21.71
N SER A 374 -19.31 -0.18 -20.65
CA SER A 374 -18.12 0.33 -19.98
C SER A 374 -16.88 -0.48 -20.34
N ARG A 375 -15.79 0.23 -20.65
CA ARG A 375 -14.46 -0.36 -20.87
C ARG A 375 -13.94 -1.16 -19.67
N THR A 376 -14.39 -0.83 -18.46
CA THR A 376 -13.98 -1.52 -17.22
C THR A 376 -14.63 -2.90 -17.05
N ASP A 377 -15.69 -3.17 -17.80
CA ASP A 377 -16.46 -4.42 -17.73
C ASP A 377 -16.03 -5.43 -18.80
N TRP A 378 -15.00 -5.09 -19.58
CA TRP A 378 -14.40 -5.96 -20.57
C TRP A 378 -13.91 -7.29 -19.98
N ARG A 379 -14.14 -8.39 -20.70
CA ARG A 379 -13.83 -9.77 -20.30
C ARG A 379 -12.73 -10.37 -21.19
N PRO A 380 -11.44 -10.17 -20.85
CA PRO A 380 -10.32 -10.46 -21.75
C PRO A 380 -10.23 -11.94 -22.19
N PHE A 381 -10.63 -12.86 -21.31
CA PHE A 381 -10.46 -14.31 -21.52
C PHE A 381 -11.77 -15.04 -21.86
N GLY A 382 -12.76 -14.32 -22.39
CA GLY A 382 -14.04 -14.86 -22.86
C GLY A 382 -15.25 -14.28 -22.12
N ALA A 383 -16.44 -14.36 -22.73
CA ALA A 383 -17.66 -13.71 -22.25
C ALA A 383 -18.14 -14.19 -20.87
N GLU A 384 -17.84 -15.45 -20.50
CA GLU A 384 -18.17 -16.00 -19.17
C GLU A 384 -17.04 -15.80 -18.14
N SER A 385 -15.96 -15.13 -18.53
CA SER A 385 -14.81 -14.87 -17.65
C SER A 385 -15.02 -13.62 -16.81
N ARG A 386 -14.15 -13.41 -15.81
CA ARG A 386 -14.18 -12.20 -14.97
C ARG A 386 -13.95 -10.93 -15.78
N THR A 387 -14.53 -9.83 -15.32
CA THR A 387 -14.22 -8.52 -15.90
C THR A 387 -12.78 -8.12 -15.56
N ILE A 388 -12.18 -7.23 -16.36
CA ILE A 388 -10.84 -6.73 -16.09
C ILE A 388 -10.74 -6.05 -14.72
N THR A 389 -11.80 -5.37 -14.28
CA THR A 389 -11.89 -4.77 -12.94
C THR A 389 -11.77 -5.83 -11.84
N GLU A 390 -12.54 -6.91 -11.94
CA GLU A 390 -12.48 -8.02 -10.97
C GLU A 390 -11.10 -8.69 -10.94
N VAL A 391 -10.44 -8.80 -12.10
CA VAL A 391 -9.08 -9.34 -12.20
C VAL A 391 -8.07 -8.44 -11.48
N LEU A 392 -8.11 -7.13 -11.75
CA LEU A 392 -7.21 -6.15 -11.14
C LEU A 392 -7.42 -6.03 -9.61
N ASP A 393 -8.68 -6.01 -9.16
CA ASP A 393 -9.00 -5.99 -7.73
C ASP A 393 -8.48 -7.24 -7.01
N THR A 394 -8.61 -8.41 -7.65
CA THR A 394 -8.05 -9.67 -7.11
C THR A 394 -6.53 -9.60 -7.00
N ALA A 395 -5.85 -9.10 -8.04
CA ALA A 395 -4.40 -8.97 -8.04
C ALA A 395 -3.91 -8.00 -6.96
N VAL A 396 -4.55 -6.84 -6.83
CA VAL A 396 -4.22 -5.85 -5.79
C VAL A 396 -4.51 -6.37 -4.40
N ALA A 397 -5.62 -7.09 -4.18
CA ALA A 397 -5.91 -7.72 -2.91
C ALA A 397 -4.81 -8.71 -2.51
N GLY A 398 -4.33 -9.52 -3.46
CA GLY A 398 -3.21 -10.44 -3.22
C GLY A 398 -1.91 -9.73 -2.86
N VAL A 399 -1.56 -8.65 -3.55
CA VAL A 399 -0.34 -7.87 -3.25
C VAL A 399 -0.47 -7.05 -1.94
N ASN A 400 -1.69 -6.72 -1.52
CA ASN A 400 -1.99 -5.99 -0.29
C ASN A 400 -2.14 -6.88 0.95
N ASP A 401 -2.28 -8.19 0.79
CA ASP A 401 -2.23 -9.17 1.89
C ASP A 401 -0.86 -9.06 2.59
N PRO A 402 -0.70 -9.42 3.89
CA PRO A 402 0.48 -9.04 4.66
C PRO A 402 1.71 -9.84 4.24
N ASP A 403 2.30 -9.40 3.13
CA ASP A 403 3.58 -9.82 2.60
C ASP A 403 4.52 -8.62 2.50
N LEU A 404 5.78 -8.89 2.77
CA LEU A 404 6.90 -7.93 2.84
C LEU A 404 7.12 -7.12 1.54
N LEU A 405 6.41 -7.43 0.45
CA LEU A 405 6.56 -6.87 -0.89
C LEU A 405 6.34 -5.35 -0.93
N LEU A 406 5.29 -4.87 -0.28
CA LEU A 406 4.94 -3.45 -0.29
C LEU A 406 5.57 -2.66 0.87
N ARG A 407 6.39 -3.28 1.73
CA ARG A 407 7.03 -2.63 2.90
C ARG A 407 6.03 -1.90 3.80
N GLY A 408 4.85 -2.49 4.03
CA GLY A 408 3.76 -1.89 4.82
C GLY A 408 2.90 -0.85 4.08
N ARG A 409 3.12 -0.65 2.77
CA ARG A 409 2.25 0.14 1.89
C ARG A 409 1.06 -0.70 1.42
N LYS A 410 -0.03 -0.03 1.03
CA LYS A 410 -1.16 -0.66 0.33
C LYS A 410 -1.45 0.06 -0.97
N ILE A 411 -1.73 -0.68 -2.02
CA ILE A 411 -2.17 -0.17 -3.32
C ILE A 411 -3.68 0.04 -3.30
N ARG A 412 -4.12 1.17 -3.83
CA ARG A 412 -5.51 1.44 -4.17
C ARG A 412 -5.58 1.80 -5.65
N LEU A 413 -6.39 1.10 -6.43
CA LEU A 413 -6.57 1.43 -7.84
C LEU A 413 -7.30 2.77 -7.99
N GLN A 414 -6.84 3.58 -8.95
CA GLN A 414 -7.45 4.84 -9.34
C GLN A 414 -7.68 4.82 -10.85
N PRO A 415 -8.87 4.42 -11.32
CA PRO A 415 -9.23 4.43 -12.73
C PRO A 415 -9.05 5.82 -13.36
N TYR A 416 -8.43 5.86 -14.54
CA TYR A 416 -8.39 6.98 -15.49
C TYR A 416 -9.06 6.50 -16.78
N LEU A 417 -10.16 7.16 -17.17
CA LEU A 417 -11.02 6.69 -18.25
C LEU A 417 -10.39 6.99 -19.60
N PHE A 418 -10.27 5.97 -20.46
CA PHE A 418 -9.70 6.17 -21.80
C PHE A 418 -10.56 7.09 -22.68
N ASP A 419 -11.85 7.20 -22.39
CA ASP A 419 -12.80 8.10 -23.05
C ASP A 419 -12.37 9.58 -22.95
N ASP A 420 -11.66 9.96 -21.88
CA ASP A 420 -11.10 11.30 -21.70
C ASP A 420 -10.03 11.64 -22.76
N LEU A 421 -9.35 10.64 -23.33
CA LEU A 421 -8.40 10.80 -24.44
C LEU A 421 -9.12 10.88 -25.79
N LEU A 422 -10.19 10.09 -25.96
CA LEU A 422 -11.01 10.09 -27.17
C LEU A 422 -11.80 11.39 -27.35
N SER A 423 -12.11 12.10 -26.27
CA SER A 423 -12.79 13.39 -26.34
C SER A 423 -11.90 14.50 -26.90
N TYR A 424 -10.58 14.28 -27.02
CA TYR A 424 -9.56 15.26 -27.39
C TYR A 424 -9.65 16.58 -26.59
N ASP A 425 -10.19 16.54 -25.37
CA ASP A 425 -10.34 17.73 -24.52
C ASP A 425 -8.96 18.12 -23.97
N PRO A 426 -8.45 19.33 -24.29
CA PRO A 426 -7.18 19.80 -23.76
C PRO A 426 -7.10 19.78 -22.23
N ALA A 427 -8.24 19.85 -21.53
CA ALA A 427 -8.31 19.77 -20.07
C ALA A 427 -7.71 18.48 -19.50
N HIS A 428 -7.84 17.35 -20.22
CA HIS A 428 -7.34 16.05 -19.76
C HIS A 428 -5.89 15.77 -20.19
N SER A 429 -5.37 16.49 -21.18
CA SER A 429 -4.01 16.28 -21.71
C SER A 429 -2.93 16.33 -20.62
N LEU A 430 -3.05 17.26 -19.66
CA LEU A 430 -2.12 17.38 -18.54
C LEU A 430 -2.28 16.25 -17.51
N LEU A 431 -3.48 15.67 -17.37
CA LEU A 431 -3.70 14.53 -16.46
C LEU A 431 -2.96 13.30 -16.95
N PHE A 432 -3.13 12.95 -18.23
CA PHE A 432 -2.48 11.79 -18.83
C PHE A 432 -0.96 11.95 -18.89
N ARG A 433 -0.48 13.18 -19.13
CA ARG A 433 0.95 13.49 -19.03
C ARG A 433 1.48 13.36 -17.60
N ASP A 434 0.70 13.75 -16.60
CA ASP A 434 1.10 13.61 -15.19
C ASP A 434 1.19 12.14 -14.79
N ILE A 435 0.18 11.31 -15.11
CA ILE A 435 0.23 9.88 -14.77
C ILE A 435 1.28 9.12 -15.60
N ALA A 436 1.48 9.45 -16.88
CA ALA A 436 2.54 8.80 -17.66
C ALA A 436 3.94 9.14 -17.13
N ARG A 437 4.13 10.39 -16.66
CA ARG A 437 5.41 10.85 -16.12
C ARG A 437 5.68 10.37 -14.70
N ASN A 438 4.63 10.21 -13.90
CA ASN A 438 4.74 9.81 -12.51
C ASN A 438 4.53 8.31 -12.32
N GLY A 439 4.00 7.60 -13.31
CA GLY A 439 3.72 6.17 -13.32
C GLY A 439 2.23 5.87 -13.50
N CYS A 440 1.91 4.84 -14.28
CA CYS A 440 0.55 4.27 -14.36
C CYS A 440 0.63 2.81 -14.81
N LEU A 441 -0.45 2.07 -14.56
CA LEU A 441 -0.70 0.78 -15.18
C LEU A 441 -1.63 0.98 -16.38
N VAL A 442 -1.23 0.48 -17.53
CA VAL A 442 -2.04 0.43 -18.75
C VAL A 442 -2.29 -1.02 -19.10
N VAL A 443 -3.56 -1.39 -19.17
CA VAL A 443 -3.99 -2.70 -19.67
C VAL A 443 -4.67 -2.46 -21.03
N ALA A 444 -4.08 -2.99 -22.09
CA ALA A 444 -4.58 -2.79 -23.45
C ALA A 444 -5.04 -4.11 -24.08
N ASP A 445 -6.18 -4.07 -24.75
CA ASP A 445 -6.65 -5.15 -25.61
C ASP A 445 -6.06 -4.98 -27.02
N GLU A 446 -5.34 -6.01 -27.49
CA GLU A 446 -4.69 -5.96 -28.81
C GLU A 446 -5.70 -5.83 -29.95
N LEU A 447 -6.87 -6.47 -29.82
CA LEU A 447 -7.91 -6.37 -30.83
C LEU A 447 -8.52 -4.98 -30.89
N SER A 448 -8.72 -4.35 -29.73
CA SER A 448 -9.20 -2.97 -29.64
C SER A 448 -8.25 -1.94 -30.25
N LEU A 449 -6.93 -2.22 -30.23
CA LEU A 449 -5.93 -1.39 -30.91
C LEU A 449 -5.93 -1.55 -32.44
N LEU A 450 -6.79 -2.40 -33.01
CA LEU A 450 -7.08 -2.40 -34.44
C LEU A 450 -8.21 -1.42 -34.81
N HIS A 451 -8.93 -0.87 -33.82
CA HIS A 451 -9.91 0.19 -34.06
C HIS A 451 -9.17 1.54 -34.30
N PRO A 452 -9.38 2.22 -35.44
CA PRO A 452 -8.59 3.40 -35.82
C PRO A 452 -8.59 4.52 -34.78
N ASP A 453 -9.75 4.83 -34.18
CA ASP A 453 -9.85 5.92 -33.21
C ASP A 453 -9.13 5.61 -31.88
N LEU A 454 -9.23 4.36 -31.41
CA LEU A 454 -8.57 3.92 -30.17
C LEU A 454 -7.07 3.84 -30.37
N GLU A 455 -6.64 3.31 -31.51
CA GLU A 455 -5.25 3.28 -31.93
C GLU A 455 -4.67 4.69 -31.97
N ALA A 456 -5.30 5.60 -32.74
CA ALA A 456 -4.82 6.96 -32.89
C ALA A 456 -4.74 7.69 -31.54
N ALA A 457 -5.76 7.55 -30.70
CA ALA A 457 -5.77 8.16 -29.37
C ALA A 457 -4.69 7.57 -28.45
N PHE A 458 -4.49 6.24 -28.46
CA PHE A 458 -3.46 5.60 -27.64
C PHE A 458 -2.05 6.01 -28.08
N LEU A 459 -1.75 5.92 -29.38
CA LEU A 459 -0.45 6.25 -29.95
C LEU A 459 -0.09 7.73 -29.79
N ALA A 460 -1.07 8.63 -29.88
CA ALA A 460 -0.88 10.06 -29.65
C ALA A 460 -0.76 10.42 -28.16
N SER A 461 -1.13 9.51 -27.26
CA SER A 461 -1.11 9.77 -25.82
C SER A 461 0.28 9.54 -25.21
N PRO A 462 0.59 10.20 -24.08
CA PRO A 462 1.80 9.92 -23.29
C PRO A 462 1.87 8.49 -22.71
N LEU A 463 0.81 7.68 -22.86
CA LEU A 463 0.75 6.31 -22.33
C LEU A 463 1.56 5.34 -23.19
N ASN A 464 1.74 5.63 -24.48
CA ASN A 464 2.42 4.73 -25.42
C ASN A 464 3.95 4.71 -25.22
N ASP A 465 4.55 5.87 -24.96
CA ASP A 465 6.01 6.06 -24.90
C ASP A 465 6.55 6.36 -23.49
N GLY A 466 5.67 6.52 -22.50
CA GLY A 466 6.09 6.86 -21.14
C GLY A 466 6.94 5.78 -20.48
N ALA A 467 8.18 6.08 -20.13
CA ALA A 467 9.10 5.12 -19.50
C ALA A 467 8.69 4.66 -18.08
N GLN A 468 7.77 5.36 -17.43
CA GLN A 468 7.18 4.93 -16.16
C GLN A 468 5.83 4.21 -16.31
N VAL A 469 5.34 4.06 -17.53
CA VAL A 469 4.10 3.34 -17.82
C VAL A 469 4.37 1.84 -17.74
N SER A 470 3.67 1.16 -16.84
CA SER A 470 3.61 -0.30 -16.83
C SER A 470 2.55 -0.73 -17.83
N LEU A 471 2.96 -1.32 -18.94
CA LEU A 471 2.09 -1.67 -20.04
C LEU A 471 1.96 -3.18 -20.13
N ILE A 472 0.73 -3.66 -20.20
CA ILE A 472 0.42 -5.05 -20.55
C ILE A 472 -0.57 -5.09 -21.71
N THR A 473 -0.26 -5.85 -22.76
CA THR A 473 -1.21 -6.10 -23.86
C THR A 473 -1.79 -7.51 -23.74
N LEU A 474 -3.12 -7.62 -23.89
CA LEU A 474 -3.84 -8.88 -23.83
C LEU A 474 -4.26 -9.29 -25.24
N SER A 475 -3.96 -10.54 -25.58
CA SER A 475 -4.26 -11.10 -26.90
C SER A 475 -5.63 -11.76 -26.90
N PRO A 476 -6.39 -11.69 -28.02
CA PRO A 476 -7.74 -12.27 -28.08
C PRO A 476 -7.76 -13.81 -27.97
N GLY A 477 -6.64 -14.47 -28.24
CA GLY A 477 -6.47 -15.94 -28.16
C GLY A 477 -5.03 -16.35 -27.87
N ASP A 478 -4.80 -17.65 -27.69
CA ASP A 478 -3.50 -18.21 -27.26
C ASP A 478 -2.39 -17.96 -28.32
N PRO A 479 -1.26 -17.29 -27.96
CA PRO A 479 -0.13 -17.07 -28.86
C PRO A 479 0.48 -18.37 -29.40
N ALA A 480 0.30 -19.50 -28.71
CA ALA A 480 0.77 -20.81 -29.15
C ALA A 480 0.06 -21.31 -30.42
N THR A 481 -1.00 -20.64 -30.88
CA THR A 481 -1.71 -20.94 -32.13
C THR A 481 -0.90 -20.61 -33.39
N GLY A 482 0.25 -19.92 -33.28
CA GLY A 482 1.19 -19.70 -34.37
C GLY A 482 0.75 -18.58 -35.32
N THR A 483 0.26 -18.93 -36.51
CA THR A 483 -0.08 -18.01 -37.61
C THR A 483 -0.98 -16.82 -37.21
N PRO A 484 -2.04 -16.98 -36.40
CA PRO A 484 -2.92 -15.86 -36.01
C PRO A 484 -2.21 -14.84 -35.12
N HIS A 485 -1.34 -15.33 -34.25
CA HIS A 485 -0.51 -14.49 -33.40
C HIS A 485 0.54 -13.73 -34.22
N GLU A 486 1.14 -14.36 -35.23
CA GLU A 486 2.02 -13.66 -36.16
C GLU A 486 1.28 -12.56 -36.93
N LEU A 487 0.05 -12.80 -37.38
CA LEU A 487 -0.77 -11.79 -38.06
C LEU A 487 -0.99 -10.56 -37.19
N ILE A 488 -1.52 -10.71 -35.97
CA ILE A 488 -1.79 -9.56 -35.09
C ILE A 488 -0.50 -8.84 -34.68
N ARG A 489 0.57 -9.60 -34.40
CA ARG A 489 1.88 -9.05 -34.09
C ARG A 489 2.43 -8.24 -35.26
N ASP A 490 2.33 -8.73 -36.48
CA ASP A 490 2.86 -8.01 -37.65
C ASP A 490 2.09 -6.70 -37.89
N VAL A 491 0.76 -6.67 -37.63
CA VAL A 491 -0.02 -5.42 -37.67
C VAL A 491 0.45 -4.45 -36.59
N LEU A 492 0.55 -4.94 -35.35
CA LEU A 492 0.79 -4.10 -34.18
C LEU A 492 2.27 -3.76 -33.97
N ALA A 493 3.21 -4.51 -34.54
CA ALA A 493 4.66 -4.28 -34.38
C ALA A 493 5.10 -2.96 -35.02
N GLU A 494 4.54 -2.62 -36.19
CA GLU A 494 4.80 -1.34 -36.83
C GLU A 494 4.18 -0.18 -36.05
N ARG A 495 3.04 -0.42 -35.38
CA ARG A 495 2.24 0.60 -34.68
C ARG A 495 2.75 0.86 -33.26
N LEU A 496 3.01 -0.21 -32.51
CA LEU A 496 3.46 -0.24 -31.12
C LEU A 496 4.99 -0.41 -31.04
N HIS A 497 5.74 0.33 -31.86
CA HIS A 497 7.19 0.21 -31.95
C HIS A 497 7.87 0.38 -30.57
N HIS A 498 7.41 1.35 -29.77
CA HIS A 498 7.95 1.59 -28.43
C HIS A 498 7.70 0.44 -27.46
N ALA A 499 6.49 -0.12 -27.44
CA ALA A 499 6.17 -1.27 -26.60
C ALA A 499 6.97 -2.51 -27.01
N HIS A 500 7.09 -2.78 -28.32
CA HIS A 500 7.87 -3.90 -28.83
C HIS A 500 9.35 -3.79 -28.49
N HIS A 501 9.95 -2.61 -28.62
CA HIS A 501 11.34 -2.38 -28.20
C HIS A 501 11.51 -2.59 -26.68
N ARG A 502 10.57 -2.12 -25.86
CA ARG A 502 10.60 -2.33 -24.40
C ARG A 502 10.50 -3.81 -24.03
N PHE A 503 9.58 -4.53 -24.65
CA PHE A 503 9.33 -5.95 -24.40
C PHE A 503 10.47 -6.84 -24.93
N GLY A 504 10.85 -6.70 -26.19
CA GLY A 504 11.77 -7.60 -26.88
C GLY A 504 13.25 -7.24 -26.77
N ASP A 505 13.59 -5.96 -26.91
CA ASP A 505 14.99 -5.51 -26.98
C ASP A 505 15.55 -5.14 -25.60
N VAL A 506 14.76 -4.41 -24.81
CA VAL A 506 15.16 -3.93 -23.47
C VAL A 506 14.84 -4.94 -22.37
N LEU A 507 13.89 -5.85 -22.60
CA LEU A 507 13.37 -6.80 -21.61
C LEU A 507 12.88 -6.08 -20.35
N ASP A 508 12.12 -5.01 -20.54
CA ASP A 508 11.57 -4.18 -19.46
C ASP A 508 10.56 -4.99 -18.63
N PRO A 509 10.78 -5.22 -17.31
CA PRO A 509 9.84 -5.98 -16.47
C PRO A 509 8.47 -5.30 -16.29
N LEU A 510 8.32 -4.02 -16.65
CA LEU A 510 7.05 -3.29 -16.63
C LEU A 510 6.35 -3.30 -17.99
N CYS A 511 6.90 -3.97 -19.01
CA CYS A 511 6.26 -4.10 -20.31
C CYS A 511 6.09 -5.58 -20.65
N GLU A 512 4.85 -6.04 -20.71
CA GLU A 512 4.50 -7.40 -21.10
C GLU A 512 3.56 -7.35 -22.29
N MET A 513 3.70 -8.27 -23.24
CA MET A 513 2.90 -8.27 -24.46
C MET A 513 2.36 -9.65 -24.78
N ASN A 514 1.26 -9.69 -25.53
CA ASN A 514 0.68 -10.91 -26.08
C ASN A 514 0.16 -11.87 -24.99
N VAL A 515 -0.39 -11.34 -23.90
CA VAL A 515 -0.87 -12.17 -22.79
C VAL A 515 -2.28 -12.68 -23.08
N ALA A 516 -2.44 -13.99 -23.25
CA ALA A 516 -3.74 -14.60 -23.56
C ALA A 516 -4.32 -15.48 -22.44
N GLY A 517 -3.66 -15.54 -21.29
CA GLY A 517 -4.07 -16.40 -20.19
C GLY A 517 -4.17 -15.66 -18.87
N ARG A 518 -5.25 -15.91 -18.13
CA ARG A 518 -5.48 -15.32 -16.80
C ARG A 518 -4.33 -15.58 -15.83
N LEU A 519 -3.81 -16.81 -15.78
CA LEU A 519 -2.69 -17.14 -14.87
C LEU A 519 -1.42 -16.35 -15.18
N HIS A 520 -1.18 -16.06 -16.46
CA HIS A 520 -0.04 -15.24 -16.86
C HIS A 520 -0.24 -13.78 -16.42
N LEU A 521 -1.43 -13.22 -16.68
CA LEU A 521 -1.79 -11.87 -16.22
C LEU A 521 -1.67 -11.73 -14.70
N ASP A 522 -2.27 -12.65 -13.93
CA ASP A 522 -2.24 -12.62 -12.46
C ASP A 522 -0.78 -12.66 -11.95
N ARG A 523 0.07 -13.51 -12.54
CA ARG A 523 1.49 -13.64 -12.16
C ARG A 523 2.28 -12.38 -12.50
N TRP A 524 2.05 -11.79 -13.68
CA TRP A 524 2.73 -10.57 -14.07
C TRP A 524 2.31 -9.39 -13.18
N LEU A 525 1.00 -9.21 -12.92
CA LEU A 525 0.49 -8.17 -12.03
C LEU A 525 1.10 -8.28 -10.62
N HIS A 526 1.17 -9.49 -10.07
CA HIS A 526 1.77 -9.71 -8.76
C HIS A 526 3.25 -9.29 -8.70
N ALA A 527 3.99 -9.46 -9.79
CA ALA A 527 5.40 -9.06 -9.88
C ALA A 527 5.60 -7.57 -10.24
N SER A 528 4.76 -7.04 -11.12
CA SER A 528 4.89 -5.69 -11.67
C SER A 528 4.36 -4.63 -10.72
N LEU A 529 3.22 -4.83 -10.04
CA LEU A 529 2.59 -3.80 -9.20
C LEU A 529 3.53 -3.20 -8.12
N PRO A 530 4.34 -3.97 -7.37
CA PRO A 530 5.32 -3.40 -6.44
C PRO A 530 6.42 -2.59 -7.15
N GLN A 531 6.87 -3.06 -8.33
CA GLN A 531 7.91 -2.39 -9.12
C GLN A 531 7.38 -1.12 -9.77
N THR A 532 6.13 -1.13 -10.25
CA THR A 532 5.41 0.01 -10.76
C THR A 532 5.46 1.10 -9.71
N LEU A 533 5.04 0.81 -8.46
CA LEU A 533 5.13 1.72 -7.30
C LEU A 533 6.53 2.28 -7.02
N ASP A 534 7.59 1.45 -7.10
CA ASP A 534 8.95 1.93 -6.85
C ASP A 534 9.50 2.78 -8.02
N ALA A 535 9.07 2.51 -9.26
CA ALA A 535 9.38 3.32 -10.43
C ALA A 535 8.74 4.72 -10.38
N TYR A 536 7.59 4.91 -9.69
CA TYR A 536 6.99 6.25 -9.46
C TYR A 536 7.95 7.21 -8.76
N ARG A 537 8.75 6.68 -7.84
CA ARG A 537 9.59 7.49 -6.96
C ARG A 537 10.93 7.84 -7.58
N ASN A 538 11.46 6.94 -8.41
CA ASN A 538 12.74 7.10 -9.07
C ASN A 538 12.50 7.03 -10.57
N ALA A 539 12.47 8.18 -11.24
CA ALA A 539 12.45 8.22 -12.70
C ALA A 539 13.52 7.29 -13.24
N ARG A 540 13.12 6.39 -14.13
CA ARG A 540 14.04 5.38 -14.64
C ARG A 540 15.15 6.08 -15.40
N PRO A 541 16.42 5.74 -15.14
CA PRO A 541 17.52 6.23 -15.93
C PRO A 541 17.32 5.71 -17.37
N SER A 542 17.21 6.64 -18.32
CA SER A 542 17.23 6.36 -19.74
C SER A 542 18.58 5.76 -20.11
N VAL A 543 18.56 4.55 -20.65
CA VAL A 543 19.77 3.83 -21.08
C VAL A 543 20.51 4.64 -22.15
N ASP A 544 19.79 5.33 -23.03
CA ASP A 544 20.37 6.16 -24.07
C ASP A 544 21.04 7.42 -23.53
N LYS A 545 20.39 8.12 -22.57
CA LYS A 545 21.03 9.25 -21.90
C LYS A 545 22.23 8.80 -21.07
N ALA A 546 22.14 7.63 -20.42
CA ALA A 546 23.25 7.05 -19.69
C ALA A 546 24.43 6.71 -20.60
N ARG A 547 24.19 6.12 -21.77
CA ARG A 547 25.23 5.84 -22.79
C ARG A 547 25.85 7.11 -23.35
N ARG A 548 25.04 8.15 -23.64
CA ARG A 548 25.57 9.46 -24.09
C ARG A 548 26.43 10.12 -23.03
N LEU A 549 25.96 10.11 -21.77
CA LEU A 549 26.70 10.68 -20.65
C LEU A 549 27.97 9.87 -20.34
N GLU A 550 27.93 8.54 -20.47
CA GLU A 550 29.11 7.67 -20.35
C GLU A 550 30.13 7.93 -21.47
N ALA A 551 29.66 8.18 -22.70
CA ALA A 551 30.52 8.56 -23.82
C ALA A 551 31.17 9.96 -23.63
N GLU A 552 30.47 10.90 -22.99
CA GLU A 552 31.00 12.23 -22.67
C GLU A 552 31.96 12.21 -21.47
N LEU A 553 31.67 11.40 -20.44
CA LEU A 553 32.47 11.33 -19.20
C LEU A 553 33.59 10.28 -19.24
N GLY A 554 33.58 9.37 -20.22
CA GLY A 554 34.51 8.25 -20.33
C GLY A 554 34.41 7.22 -19.20
N THR A 555 33.39 7.31 -18.34
CA THR A 555 33.17 6.44 -17.17
C THR A 555 31.68 6.29 -16.90
N ARG A 556 31.28 5.15 -16.29
CA ARG A 556 29.87 4.88 -15.97
C ARG A 556 29.30 5.92 -15.00
N PRO A 557 28.14 6.52 -15.30
CA PRO A 557 27.52 7.51 -14.43
C PRO A 557 27.16 6.92 -13.06
N THR A 558 27.50 7.64 -12.00
CA THR A 558 27.26 7.24 -10.60
C THR A 558 25.79 7.41 -10.22
N VAL A 559 25.37 6.78 -9.10
CA VAL A 559 24.00 6.93 -8.54
C VAL A 559 23.63 8.40 -8.28
N SER A 560 24.60 9.24 -7.94
CA SER A 560 24.43 10.69 -7.79
C SER A 560 24.11 11.43 -9.09
N MET A 561 24.47 10.86 -10.24
CA MET A 561 24.17 11.39 -11.59
C MET A 561 22.86 10.85 -12.16
N ALA A 562 22.11 10.05 -11.39
CA ALA A 562 20.84 9.44 -11.83
C ALA A 562 19.88 10.47 -12.45
N ARG A 563 19.80 11.68 -11.87
CA ARG A 563 18.94 12.77 -12.39
C ARG A 563 19.31 13.24 -13.81
N LEU A 564 20.57 13.16 -14.22
CA LEU A 564 21.03 13.58 -15.56
C LEU A 564 20.68 12.54 -16.63
N ILE A 565 20.55 11.27 -16.20
CA ILE A 565 20.22 10.16 -17.07
C ILE A 565 18.73 9.80 -17.01
N THR A 566 17.96 10.33 -16.06
CA THR A 566 16.50 10.11 -16.01
C THR A 566 15.76 10.71 -17.21
N GLU A 567 14.77 9.98 -17.73
CA GLU A 567 13.82 10.52 -18.70
C GLU A 567 12.88 11.55 -18.03
N GLY A 568 12.63 12.68 -18.70
CA GLY A 568 11.78 13.75 -18.16
C GLY A 568 12.42 14.71 -17.13
N GLY A 569 13.72 14.62 -16.87
CA GLY A 569 14.49 15.66 -16.17
C GLY A 569 14.79 16.85 -17.09
N GLY A 570 13.79 17.70 -17.35
CA GLY A 570 14.06 19.06 -17.83
C GLY A 570 14.65 19.89 -16.68
N THR A 571 15.62 20.74 -17.02
CA THR A 571 16.08 21.89 -16.22
C THR A 571 14.94 22.66 -15.60
#